data_AF-X0WTU2-F1
#
_entry.id   AF-X0WTU2-F1
#
_cell.length_a   1.000
_cell.length_b   1.000
_cell.length_c   1.000
_cell.angle_alpha   90.00
_cell.angle_beta   90.00
_cell.angle_gamma   90.00
#
_symmetry.space_group_name_H-M   'P 1'
#
loop_
_entity.id
_entity.type
_entity.pdbx_description
1 polymer ?
#
loop_
_entity_poly.entity_id
_entity_poly.type
_entity_poly.pdbx_seq_one_letter_code
_entity_poly.pdbx_strand_id
1 'polypeptide(L)'
;MTNEQYPFGVDIGSHCVLNKNRPDLEMDFDILAAWDLKPVFCQIRAHRGTWVDPSYTIMRAESERVGLIVGTWHVLSPYEPTAPQVTRWLFDVPDPGPLGRWIDWERVGRWENGKRVEHRMPSPYQLRRAAELIEDYDIAPVGVYSRAQLINDFLGSISTQQLNGWYWWLGQYLFAQHIRGE
;
A
#
# COMPACT_ATOMS: atom_id res chain seq x y z
N MET A 1 -3.10 -20.34 12.40
CA MET A 1 -4.49 -20.57 11.97
C MET A 1 -4.85 -19.48 10.98
N THR A 2 -5.07 -19.84 9.72
CA THR A 2 -5.70 -18.95 8.74
C THR A 2 -7.19 -18.89 9.06
N ASN A 3 -7.77 -17.70 9.16
CA ASN A 3 -9.21 -17.56 9.29
C ASN A 3 -9.82 -17.77 7.90
N GLU A 4 -10.43 -18.92 7.66
CA GLU A 4 -11.06 -19.27 6.36
C GLU A 4 -12.29 -18.41 6.03
N GLN A 5 -12.76 -17.58 6.98
CA GLN A 5 -13.92 -16.71 6.77
C GLN A 5 -13.60 -15.47 5.92
N TYR A 6 -12.32 -15.09 5.80
CA TYR A 6 -11.91 -13.89 5.07
C TYR A 6 -11.02 -14.23 3.88
N PRO A 7 -11.17 -13.52 2.74
CA PRO A 7 -10.32 -13.74 1.58
C PRO A 7 -8.86 -13.48 1.92
N PHE A 8 -7.98 -14.38 1.50
CA PHE A 8 -6.54 -14.17 1.55
C PHE A 8 -6.10 -13.30 0.37
N GLY A 9 -5.24 -12.33 0.62
CA GLY A 9 -4.68 -11.46 -0.41
C GLY A 9 -3.25 -11.07 -0.11
N VAL A 10 -2.60 -10.55 -1.13
CA VAL A 10 -1.19 -10.13 -1.10
C VAL A 10 -1.06 -8.67 -1.50
N ASP A 11 0.02 -8.03 -1.08
CA ASP A 11 0.43 -6.74 -1.63
C ASP A 11 1.84 -6.81 -2.20
N ILE A 12 2.05 -6.07 -3.29
CA ILE A 12 3.31 -6.09 -4.03
C ILE A 12 3.69 -4.68 -4.50
N GLY A 13 4.99 -4.44 -4.64
CA GLY A 13 5.56 -3.27 -5.28
C GLY A 13 6.86 -3.63 -5.99
N SER A 14 7.56 -2.67 -6.60
CA SER A 14 8.79 -2.97 -7.38
C SER A 14 9.87 -3.76 -6.63
N HIS A 15 9.89 -3.74 -5.30
CA HIS A 15 10.83 -4.53 -4.51
C HIS A 15 10.58 -6.05 -4.56
N CYS A 16 9.38 -6.48 -4.96
CA CYS A 16 9.00 -7.88 -5.18
C CYS A 16 9.39 -8.38 -6.57
N VAL A 17 9.52 -7.48 -7.56
CA VAL A 17 9.79 -7.83 -8.96
C VAL A 17 11.24 -7.53 -9.36
N LEU A 18 11.78 -6.42 -8.89
CA LEU A 18 13.10 -5.92 -9.26
C LEU A 18 14.05 -5.97 -8.06
N ASN A 19 14.51 -7.16 -7.71
CA ASN A 19 15.66 -7.25 -6.82
C ASN A 19 16.93 -6.95 -7.64
N LYS A 20 17.45 -5.72 -7.55
CA LYS A 20 18.66 -5.28 -8.26
C LYS A 20 19.89 -6.19 -8.05
N ASN A 21 19.91 -6.95 -6.95
CA ASN A 21 21.01 -7.85 -6.61
C ASN A 21 20.71 -9.33 -6.92
N ARG A 22 19.47 -9.64 -7.33
CA ARG A 22 18.97 -10.98 -7.62
C ARG A 22 17.91 -10.92 -8.73
N PRO A 23 18.31 -10.64 -9.98
CA PRO A 23 17.38 -10.63 -11.13
C PRO A 23 16.79 -12.02 -11.42
N ASP A 24 17.34 -13.08 -10.81
CA ASP A 24 16.78 -14.43 -10.79
C ASP A 24 15.59 -14.61 -9.82
N LEU A 25 15.34 -13.63 -8.95
CA LEU A 25 14.21 -13.58 -8.02
C LEU A 25 13.11 -12.63 -8.53
N GLU A 26 12.87 -12.62 -9.85
CA GLU A 26 11.65 -12.04 -10.39
C GLU A 26 10.44 -12.81 -9.85
N MET A 27 9.39 -12.08 -9.49
CA MET A 27 8.15 -12.68 -9.02
C MET A 27 7.48 -13.45 -10.14
N ASP A 28 7.29 -14.76 -9.94
CA ASP A 28 6.52 -15.61 -10.84
C ASP A 28 5.05 -15.62 -10.38
N PHE A 29 4.17 -15.05 -11.20
CA PHE A 29 2.74 -14.98 -10.91
C PHE A 29 2.02 -16.32 -11.07
N ASP A 30 2.55 -17.26 -11.86
CA ASP A 30 2.01 -18.61 -11.96
C ASP A 30 2.29 -19.38 -10.66
N ILE A 31 3.46 -19.17 -10.04
CA ILE A 31 3.74 -19.69 -8.69
C ILE A 31 2.79 -19.07 -7.66
N LEU A 32 2.55 -17.75 -7.72
CA LEU A 32 1.58 -17.09 -6.83
C LEU A 32 0.19 -17.71 -6.96
N ALA A 33 -0.26 -17.96 -8.19
CA ALA A 33 -1.56 -18.57 -8.47
C ALA A 33 -1.66 -20.03 -8.00
N ALA A 34 -0.54 -20.77 -8.08
CA ALA A 34 -0.44 -22.13 -7.60
C ALA A 34 -0.21 -22.25 -6.08
N TRP A 35 -0.04 -21.13 -5.37
CA TRP A 35 0.23 -21.15 -3.93
C TRP A 35 -0.97 -21.75 -3.17
N ASP A 36 -0.70 -22.71 -2.27
CA ASP A 36 -1.72 -23.39 -1.46
C ASP A 36 -2.63 -22.43 -0.67
N LEU A 37 -2.16 -21.22 -0.33
CA LEU A 37 -2.95 -20.19 0.34
C LEU A 37 -4.01 -19.54 -0.56
N LYS A 38 -3.90 -19.70 -1.89
CA LYS A 38 -4.84 -19.24 -2.91
C LYS A 38 -5.25 -17.78 -2.72
N PRO A 39 -4.31 -16.83 -2.91
CA PRO A 39 -4.67 -15.42 -2.87
C PRO A 39 -5.76 -15.15 -3.90
N VAL A 40 -6.77 -14.37 -3.51
CA VAL A 40 -7.90 -14.00 -4.39
C VAL A 40 -7.83 -12.54 -4.82
N PHE A 41 -6.99 -11.74 -4.15
CA PHE A 41 -6.81 -10.33 -4.47
C PHE A 41 -5.35 -9.89 -4.29
N CYS A 42 -4.97 -8.84 -5.02
CA CYS A 42 -3.64 -8.25 -5.00
C CYS A 42 -3.71 -6.72 -4.91
N GLN A 43 -3.04 -6.15 -3.91
CA GLN A 43 -2.87 -4.71 -3.75
C GLN A 43 -1.51 -4.26 -4.30
N ILE A 44 -1.50 -3.41 -5.33
CA ILE A 44 -0.26 -3.09 -6.05
C ILE A 44 0.16 -1.65 -5.79
N ARG A 45 1.45 -1.44 -5.45
CA ARG A 45 1.99 -0.08 -5.33
C ARG A 45 2.00 0.58 -6.70
N ALA A 46 1.27 1.68 -6.82
CA ALA A 46 1.36 2.54 -7.99
C ALA A 46 2.38 3.66 -7.78
N HIS A 47 2.38 4.26 -6.58
CA HIS A 47 3.15 5.47 -6.32
C HIS A 47 3.80 5.48 -4.93
N ARG A 48 4.85 6.29 -4.82
CA ARG A 48 5.42 6.77 -3.56
C ARG A 48 5.75 8.24 -3.67
N GLY A 49 4.99 9.10 -2.99
CA GLY A 49 5.01 10.52 -3.31
C GLY A 49 4.74 10.72 -4.81
N THR A 50 5.50 11.59 -5.45
CA THR A 50 5.41 11.84 -6.90
C THR A 50 6.16 10.81 -7.75
N TRP A 51 6.87 9.86 -7.16
CA TRP A 51 7.54 8.78 -7.87
C TRP A 51 6.56 7.68 -8.26
N VAL A 52 6.55 7.32 -9.54
CA VAL A 52 5.75 6.24 -10.12
C VAL A 52 6.50 4.93 -9.95
N ASP A 53 5.82 3.89 -9.48
CA ASP A 53 6.38 2.55 -9.44
C ASP A 53 6.51 1.99 -10.87
N PRO A 54 7.73 1.76 -11.38
CA PRO A 54 7.95 1.35 -12.76
C PRO A 54 7.42 -0.07 -13.03
N SER A 55 7.17 -0.85 -11.99
CA SER A 55 6.65 -2.21 -12.10
C SER A 55 5.12 -2.25 -12.01
N TYR A 56 4.43 -1.13 -11.75
CA TYR A 56 2.97 -1.11 -11.55
C TYR A 56 2.22 -1.76 -12.70
N THR A 57 2.46 -1.32 -13.94
CA THR A 57 1.73 -1.80 -15.12
C THR A 57 1.90 -3.30 -15.35
N ILE A 58 3.13 -3.81 -15.23
CA ILE A 58 3.39 -5.24 -15.42
C ILE A 58 2.81 -6.09 -14.28
N MET A 59 2.95 -5.64 -13.02
CA MET A 59 2.37 -6.33 -11.87
C MET A 59 0.85 -6.40 -11.96
N ARG A 60 0.19 -5.32 -12.43
CA ARG A 60 -1.25 -5.29 -12.62
C ARG A 60 -1.68 -6.29 -13.68
N ALA A 61 -1.05 -6.22 -14.86
CA ALA A 61 -1.39 -7.11 -15.96
C ALA A 61 -1.20 -8.59 -15.59
N GLU A 62 -0.11 -8.94 -14.91
CA GLU A 62 0.15 -10.32 -14.49
C GLU A 62 -0.80 -10.78 -13.36
N SER A 63 -1.14 -9.91 -12.41
CA SER A 63 -2.13 -10.23 -11.37
C SER A 63 -3.51 -10.50 -11.97
N GLU A 64 -3.95 -9.66 -12.91
CA GLU A 64 -5.22 -9.85 -13.62
C GLU A 64 -5.18 -11.11 -14.49
N ARG A 65 -4.06 -11.39 -15.18
CA ARG A 65 -3.86 -12.61 -16.01
C ARG A 65 -4.08 -13.89 -15.21
N VAL A 66 -3.59 -13.94 -13.98
CA VAL A 66 -3.76 -15.12 -13.10
C VAL A 66 -5.06 -15.09 -12.28
N GLY A 67 -5.96 -14.13 -12.57
CA GLY A 67 -7.32 -14.09 -12.03
C GLY A 67 -7.46 -13.43 -10.66
N LEU A 68 -6.48 -12.64 -10.21
CA LEU A 68 -6.57 -11.89 -8.96
C LEU A 68 -7.43 -10.63 -9.14
N ILE A 69 -8.22 -10.32 -8.11
CA ILE A 69 -8.88 -9.01 -7.99
C ILE A 69 -7.82 -7.97 -7.63
N VAL A 70 -7.62 -6.96 -8.49
CA VAL A 70 -6.55 -5.96 -8.29
C VAL A 70 -7.06 -4.69 -7.62
N GLY A 71 -6.23 -4.15 -6.73
CA GLY A 71 -6.31 -2.81 -6.18
C GLY A 71 -5.00 -2.05 -6.32
N THR A 72 -5.03 -0.76 -5.99
CA THR A 72 -3.85 0.09 -6.01
C THR A 72 -3.65 0.79 -4.69
N TRP A 73 -2.39 0.99 -4.33
CA TRP A 73 -2.01 1.84 -3.21
C TRP A 73 -0.92 2.86 -3.53
N HIS A 74 -0.92 3.93 -2.74
CA HIS A 74 -0.01 5.07 -2.81
C HIS A 74 0.64 5.31 -1.46
N VAL A 75 1.97 5.32 -1.42
CA VAL A 75 2.71 5.74 -0.22
C VAL A 75 2.64 7.26 -0.10
N LEU A 76 1.90 7.73 0.89
CA LEU A 76 1.82 9.15 1.19
C LEU A 76 3.17 9.64 1.72
N SER A 77 3.82 10.55 0.99
CA SER A 77 5.13 11.09 1.36
C SER A 77 4.96 12.33 2.25
N PRO A 78 5.57 12.39 3.45
CA PRO A 78 5.57 13.58 4.30
C PRO A 78 6.47 14.70 3.75
N TYR A 79 7.32 14.38 2.78
CA TYR A 79 8.34 15.29 2.25
C TYR A 79 7.86 16.08 1.02
N GLU A 80 6.65 15.79 0.56
CA GLU A 80 6.08 16.35 -0.66
C GLU A 80 4.69 16.91 -0.36
N PRO A 81 4.24 17.97 -1.06
CA PRO A 81 2.88 18.47 -0.91
C PRO A 81 1.85 17.38 -1.25
N THR A 82 0.78 17.27 -0.48
CA THR A 82 -0.23 16.19 -0.64
C THR A 82 -0.95 16.26 -1.99
N ALA A 83 -1.38 17.44 -2.42
CA ALA A 83 -2.18 17.56 -3.63
C ALA A 83 -1.43 17.06 -4.89
N PRO A 84 -0.21 17.54 -5.22
CA PRO A 84 0.52 17.07 -6.40
C PRO A 84 0.78 15.56 -6.44
N GLN A 85 1.13 14.93 -5.32
CA GLN A 85 1.41 13.49 -5.32
C GLN A 85 0.15 12.65 -5.48
N VAL A 86 -0.97 13.06 -4.87
CA VAL A 86 -2.24 12.33 -4.97
C VAL A 86 -2.89 12.56 -6.33
N THR A 87 -2.96 13.80 -6.81
CA THR A 87 -3.56 14.09 -8.13
C THR A 87 -2.81 13.41 -9.26
N ARG A 88 -1.48 13.30 -9.16
CA ARG A 88 -0.68 12.54 -10.12
C ARG A 88 -1.06 11.05 -10.09
N TRP A 89 -1.16 10.44 -8.91
CA TRP A 89 -1.58 9.04 -8.80
C TRP A 89 -2.98 8.81 -9.37
N LEU A 90 -3.94 9.69 -9.08
CA LEU A 90 -5.30 9.63 -9.63
C LEU A 90 -5.30 9.72 -11.16
N PHE A 91 -4.42 10.55 -11.73
CA PHE A 91 -4.28 10.70 -13.18
C PHE A 91 -3.59 9.49 -13.83
N ASP A 92 -2.48 9.01 -13.25
CA ASP A 92 -1.67 7.91 -13.78
C ASP A 92 -2.39 6.54 -13.64
N VAL A 93 -3.28 6.42 -12.65
CA VAL A 93 -4.12 5.23 -12.41
C VAL A 93 -5.59 5.66 -12.39
N PRO A 94 -6.26 5.81 -13.54
CA PRO A 94 -7.65 6.29 -13.59
C PRO A 94 -8.66 5.24 -13.12
N ASP A 95 -8.41 3.96 -13.36
CA ASP A 95 -9.20 2.86 -12.85
C ASP A 95 -8.44 2.15 -11.72
N PRO A 96 -8.92 2.16 -10.47
CA PRO A 96 -8.23 1.50 -9.36
C PRO A 96 -8.54 0.01 -9.25
N GLY A 97 -9.49 -0.51 -10.03
CA GLY A 97 -10.04 -1.85 -9.83
C GLY A 97 -11.02 -1.95 -8.66
N PRO A 98 -11.58 -3.15 -8.40
CA PRO A 98 -12.69 -3.33 -7.46
C PRO A 98 -12.33 -3.12 -5.99
N LEU A 99 -11.04 -3.22 -5.65
CA LEU A 99 -10.59 -2.96 -4.27
C LEU A 99 -10.48 -1.46 -3.98
N GLY A 100 -10.57 -0.59 -4.99
CA GLY A 100 -10.45 0.85 -4.83
C GLY A 100 -9.03 1.33 -4.55
N ARG A 101 -8.93 2.58 -4.09
CA ARG A 101 -7.68 3.28 -3.83
C ARG A 101 -7.31 3.25 -2.36
N TRP A 102 -6.07 2.86 -2.09
CA TRP A 102 -5.53 2.72 -0.74
C TRP A 102 -4.39 3.69 -0.47
N ILE A 103 -4.50 4.47 0.60
CA ILE A 103 -3.41 5.32 1.09
C ILE A 103 -2.56 4.48 2.05
N ASP A 104 -1.29 4.28 1.72
CA ASP A 104 -0.30 3.77 2.68
C ASP A 104 0.19 4.96 3.55
N TRP A 105 -0.33 5.02 4.77
CA TRP A 105 -0.01 6.02 5.77
C TRP A 105 0.97 5.47 6.81
N GLU A 106 2.25 5.54 6.45
CA GLU A 106 3.38 5.01 7.23
C GLU A 106 4.51 6.04 7.43
N ARG A 107 5.47 5.69 8.28
CA ARG A 107 6.78 6.32 8.31
C ARG A 107 7.51 6.06 6.99
N VAL A 108 7.76 7.14 6.26
CA VAL A 108 8.48 7.14 4.98
C VAL A 108 9.91 7.64 5.21
N GLY A 109 10.89 6.90 4.68
CA GLY A 109 12.30 7.26 4.81
C GLY A 109 12.77 8.17 3.67
N ARG A 110 13.45 9.27 3.98
CA ARG A 110 14.19 10.06 3.00
C ARG A 110 15.59 9.49 2.82
N TRP A 111 16.02 9.35 1.57
CA TRP A 111 17.33 8.84 1.20
C TRP A 111 18.09 9.90 0.42
N GLU A 112 19.35 10.12 0.78
CA GLU A 112 20.29 10.99 0.07
C GLU A 112 21.59 10.23 -0.11
N ASN A 113 22.15 10.23 -1.33
CA ASN A 113 23.40 9.52 -1.67
C ASN A 113 23.43 8.06 -1.17
N GLY A 114 22.32 7.34 -1.29
CA GLY A 114 22.20 5.94 -0.85
C GLY A 114 22.11 5.72 0.66
N LYS A 115 22.05 6.78 1.48
CA LYS A 115 21.90 6.70 2.93
C LYS A 115 20.54 7.21 3.38
N ARG A 116 19.91 6.51 4.34
CA ARG A 116 18.68 6.97 4.97
C ARG A 116 19.02 8.12 5.91
N VAL A 117 18.57 9.32 5.58
CA VAL A 117 18.86 10.55 6.34
C VAL A 117 17.73 10.92 7.30
N GLU A 118 16.51 10.46 7.03
CA GLU A 118 15.35 10.82 7.85
C GLU A 118 14.23 9.79 7.73
N HIS A 119 13.37 9.73 8.76
CA HIS A 119 12.17 8.90 8.78
C HIS A 119 11.02 9.66 9.44
N ARG A 120 10.00 10.04 8.67
CA ARG A 120 8.84 10.81 9.15
C ARG A 120 7.54 10.15 8.73
N MET A 121 6.50 10.36 9.53
CA MET A 121 5.13 10.01 9.16
C MET A 121 4.45 11.22 8.51
N PRO A 122 3.61 11.04 7.47
CA PRO A 122 2.72 12.10 7.01
C PRO A 122 1.83 12.57 8.15
N SER A 123 1.56 13.86 8.21
CA SER A 123 0.69 14.38 9.27
C SER A 123 -0.76 13.89 9.07
N PRO A 124 -1.56 13.86 10.14
CA PRO A 124 -3.00 13.58 10.02
C PRO A 124 -3.72 14.54 9.04
N TYR A 125 -3.26 15.79 8.94
CA TYR A 125 -3.76 16.74 7.93
C TYR A 125 -3.43 16.29 6.50
N GLN A 126 -2.23 15.77 6.26
CA GLN A 126 -1.86 15.23 4.94
C GLN A 126 -2.69 14.00 4.59
N LEU A 127 -2.96 13.11 5.56
CA LEU A 127 -3.84 11.95 5.36
C LEU A 127 -5.25 12.41 4.99
N ARG A 128 -5.84 13.32 5.79
CA ARG A 128 -7.18 13.85 5.53
C ARG A 128 -7.26 14.50 4.15
N ARG A 129 -6.27 15.32 3.78
CA ARG A 129 -6.26 15.97 2.47
C ARG A 129 -6.14 14.97 1.32
N ALA A 130 -5.41 13.87 1.52
CA ALA A 130 -5.31 12.82 0.53
C ALA A 130 -6.65 12.09 0.34
N ALA A 131 -7.33 11.74 1.45
CA ALA A 131 -8.65 11.13 1.43
C ALA A 131 -9.68 12.02 0.73
N GLU A 132 -9.77 13.30 1.08
CA GLU A 132 -10.67 14.28 0.43
C GLU A 132 -10.46 14.32 -1.09
N LEU A 133 -9.20 14.33 -1.56
CA LEU A 133 -8.89 14.34 -2.99
C LEU A 133 -9.31 13.05 -3.71
N ILE A 134 -9.26 11.91 -3.03
CA ILE A 134 -9.71 10.62 -3.58
C ILE A 134 -11.23 10.59 -3.62
N GLU A 135 -11.91 10.99 -2.54
CA GLU A 135 -13.37 11.06 -2.46
C GLU A 135 -13.98 12.08 -3.44
N ASP A 136 -13.25 13.17 -3.76
CA ASP A 136 -13.64 14.13 -4.81
C ASP A 136 -13.50 13.54 -6.22
N TYR A 137 -12.61 12.56 -6.41
CA TYR A 137 -12.30 11.95 -7.71
C TYR A 137 -13.08 10.66 -7.98
N ASP A 138 -13.26 9.84 -6.95
CA ASP A 138 -13.94 8.55 -6.97
C ASP A 138 -15.24 8.58 -6.16
N ILE A 139 -16.23 7.82 -6.62
CA ILE A 139 -17.47 7.59 -5.88
C ILE A 139 -17.25 6.53 -4.77
N ALA A 140 -16.17 5.74 -4.86
CA ALA A 140 -15.88 4.66 -3.93
C ALA A 140 -15.22 5.20 -2.63
N PRO A 141 -15.51 4.60 -1.46
CA PRO A 141 -14.85 5.02 -0.23
C PRO A 141 -13.35 4.72 -0.27
N VAL A 142 -12.56 5.64 0.29
CA VAL A 142 -11.10 5.52 0.38
C VAL A 142 -10.68 4.42 1.37
N GLY A 143 -9.66 3.66 0.99
CA GLY A 143 -8.96 2.75 1.89
C GLY A 143 -7.73 3.41 2.50
N VAL A 144 -7.44 3.12 3.77
CA VAL A 144 -6.24 3.56 4.46
C VAL A 144 -5.54 2.35 5.06
N TYR A 145 -4.28 2.16 4.70
CA TYR A 145 -3.38 1.24 5.37
C TYR A 145 -2.51 1.99 6.39
N SER A 146 -2.34 1.41 7.58
CA SER A 146 -1.33 1.85 8.55
C SER A 146 -1.03 0.74 9.57
N ARG A 147 0.12 0.83 10.25
CA ARG A 147 0.38 -0.02 11.41
C ARG A 147 -0.46 0.42 12.60
N ALA A 148 -1.05 -0.54 13.32
CA ALA A 148 -1.90 -0.27 14.48
C ALA A 148 -1.19 0.59 15.56
N GLN A 149 0.11 0.38 15.75
CA GLN A 149 0.90 1.20 16.68
C GLN A 149 0.93 2.67 16.27
N LEU A 150 1.11 2.96 14.98
CA LEU A 150 1.21 4.35 14.53
C LEU A 150 -0.12 5.09 14.58
N ILE A 151 -1.23 4.36 14.38
CA ILE A 151 -2.57 4.89 14.61
C ILE A 151 -2.70 5.42 16.04
N ASN A 152 -2.34 4.60 17.02
CA ASN A 152 -2.40 4.98 18.43
C ASN A 152 -1.49 6.18 18.75
N ASP A 153 -0.29 6.21 18.15
CA ASP A 153 0.71 7.24 18.44
C ASP A 153 0.43 8.60 17.75
N PHE A 154 -0.22 8.61 16.57
CA PHE A 154 -0.24 9.79 15.69
C PHE A 154 -1.64 10.29 15.29
N LEU A 155 -2.72 9.50 15.43
CA LEU A 155 -4.08 9.94 15.03
C LEU A 155 -4.83 10.77 16.06
N GLY A 156 -4.22 11.13 17.20
CA GLY A 156 -4.88 11.85 18.29
C GLY A 156 -5.47 13.23 17.94
N SER A 157 -5.30 13.72 16.71
CA SER A 157 -5.89 14.97 16.20
C SER A 157 -7.01 14.80 15.17
N ILE A 158 -7.35 13.57 14.77
CA ILE A 158 -8.47 13.26 13.88
C ILE A 158 -9.65 12.73 14.71
N SER A 159 -10.87 13.13 14.37
CA SER A 159 -12.05 12.64 15.09
C SER A 159 -12.38 11.20 14.72
N THR A 160 -12.92 10.43 15.67
CA THR A 160 -13.36 9.04 15.43
C THR A 160 -14.39 8.94 14.31
N GLN A 161 -15.23 9.96 14.12
CA GLN A 161 -16.20 10.00 13.04
C GLN A 161 -15.53 10.05 11.66
N GLN A 162 -14.43 10.79 11.53
CA GLN A 162 -13.63 10.82 10.31
C GLN A 162 -12.92 9.49 10.08
N LEU A 163 -12.36 8.88 11.12
CA LEU A 163 -11.76 7.55 11.03
C LEU A 163 -12.76 6.49 10.58
N ASN A 164 -14.01 6.57 11.06
CA ASN A 164 -15.08 5.63 10.69
C ASN A 164 -15.64 5.84 9.28
N GLY A 165 -15.29 6.94 8.60
CA GLY A 165 -15.70 7.20 7.22
C GLY A 165 -14.87 6.46 6.17
N TRP A 166 -13.74 5.88 6.57
CA TRP A 166 -12.78 5.22 5.67
C TRP A 166 -12.69 3.73 5.96
N TYR A 167 -12.28 2.95 4.96
CA TYR A 167 -11.89 1.55 5.18
C TYR A 167 -10.47 1.49 5.73
N TRP A 168 -10.23 0.59 6.69
CA TRP A 168 -8.92 0.44 7.32
C TRP A 168 -8.34 -0.95 7.07
N TRP A 169 -7.09 -0.97 6.62
CA TRP A 169 -6.26 -2.16 6.58
C TRP A 169 -5.12 -1.99 7.60
N LEU A 170 -5.20 -2.75 8.69
CA LEU A 170 -4.29 -2.59 9.82
C LEU A 170 -3.13 -3.59 9.76
N GLY A 171 -1.91 -3.06 9.65
CA GLY A 171 -0.69 -3.85 9.78
C GLY A 171 -0.40 -4.16 11.24
N GLN A 172 -0.53 -5.44 11.64
CA GLN A 172 -0.13 -5.92 12.95
C GLN A 172 0.68 -7.21 12.80
N TYR A 173 1.99 -7.06 12.69
CA TYR A 173 2.90 -8.19 12.62
C TYR A 173 3.39 -8.53 14.02
N LEU A 174 3.26 -9.80 14.42
CA LEU A 174 3.97 -10.29 15.59
C LEU A 174 5.46 -10.17 15.29
N PHE A 175 6.22 -9.45 16.13
CA PHE A 175 7.66 -9.65 16.19
C PHE A 175 7.87 -11.09 16.65
N ALA A 176 8.09 -12.02 15.72
CA ALA A 176 8.54 -13.35 16.04
C ALA A 176 10.00 -13.26 16.52
N GLN A 177 10.22 -12.79 17.76
CA GLN A 177 11.51 -12.89 18.41
C GLN A 177 11.79 -14.28 18.98
N HIS A 178 10.92 -15.28 18.84
CA HIS A 178 11.07 -16.60 19.47
C HIS A 178 10.78 -17.77 18.52
N ILE A 179 11.57 -17.93 17.45
CA ILE A 179 11.87 -19.26 16.87
C ILE A 179 13.38 -19.34 16.58
N ARG A 180 14.17 -19.20 17.65
CA ARG A 180 15.47 -19.86 17.82
C ARG A 180 15.53 -20.33 19.26
N GLY A 181 14.69 -21.29 19.56
CA GLY A 181 14.86 -22.19 20.68
C GLY A 181 14.93 -23.58 20.08
N GLU A 182 16.09 -23.93 19.54
CA GLU A 182 16.68 -25.27 19.34
C GLU A 182 18.02 -25.14 18.62
#